data_AF-F4LWU2-F1
#
_entry.id   AF-F4LWU2-F1
#
_cell.length_a   1.000
_cell.length_b   1.000
_cell.length_c   1.000
_cell.angle_alpha   90.00
_cell.angle_beta   90.00
_cell.angle_gamma   90.00
#
_symmetry.space_group_name_H-M   'P 1'
#
loop_
_entity.id
_entity.type
_entity.pdbx_description
1 polymer ?
#
loop_
_entity_poly.entity_id
_entity_poly.type
_entity_poly.pdbx_seq_one_letter_code
_entity_poly.pdbx_strand_id
1 'polypeptide(L)'
;MNKLLRFFMVIVAVVVFSIFALSVQADVTEPGSESDPLVTKSYVDKVLSNLKQYVDSKPGSSSGWEIVYMEQGQSLIGDKGTEIILRSGIATVVDEGNGGLADITEGKDIINGENVMQNHLLIVPRDDGRGVKAENNNVILLIKGSYTIIK
;
A
#
# COMPACT_ATOMS: atom_id res chain seq x y z
N MET A 1 -50.87 -21.18 -41.57
CA MET A 1 -50.40 -22.01 -40.44
C MET A 1 -51.60 -22.44 -39.62
N ASN A 2 -51.86 -23.75 -39.56
CA ASN A 2 -53.08 -24.28 -38.95
C ASN A 2 -53.08 -23.97 -37.44
N LYS A 3 -54.25 -23.69 -36.86
CA LYS A 3 -54.39 -23.35 -35.43
C LYS A 3 -53.72 -24.39 -34.52
N LEU A 4 -53.74 -25.66 -34.93
CA LEU A 4 -53.08 -26.78 -34.24
C LEU A 4 -51.54 -26.67 -34.23
N LEU A 5 -50.93 -26.25 -35.35
CA LEU A 5 -49.47 -26.12 -35.46
C LEU A 5 -48.94 -24.95 -34.61
N ARG A 6 -49.71 -23.86 -34.54
CA ARG A 6 -49.41 -22.72 -33.65
C ARG A 6 -49.48 -23.14 -32.17
N PHE A 7 -50.47 -23.95 -31.81
CA PHE A 7 -50.61 -24.44 -30.44
C PHE A 7 -49.45 -25.35 -30.03
N PHE A 8 -49.03 -26.27 -30.91
CA PHE A 8 -47.88 -27.13 -30.67
C PHE A 8 -46.57 -26.34 -30.50
N MET A 9 -46.35 -25.32 -31.33
CA MET A 9 -45.15 -24.48 -31.26
C MET A 9 -45.07 -23.69 -29.94
N VAL A 10 -46.20 -23.24 -29.41
CA VAL A 10 -46.26 -22.55 -28.10
C VAL A 10 -45.90 -23.50 -26.96
N ILE A 11 -46.37 -24.74 -26.98
CA ILE A 11 -46.03 -25.73 -25.95
C ILE A 11 -44.52 -26.02 -25.93
N VAL A 12 -43.91 -26.21 -27.11
CA VAL A 12 -42.47 -26.45 -27.21
C VAL A 12 -41.67 -25.24 -26.67
N ALA A 13 -42.10 -24.02 -26.98
CA ALA A 13 -41.45 -22.81 -26.46
C ALA A 13 -41.52 -22.72 -24.93
N VAL A 14 -42.65 -23.09 -24.32
CA VAL A 14 -42.82 -23.10 -22.85
C VAL A 14 -41.96 -24.17 -22.18
N VAL A 15 -41.85 -25.36 -22.78
CA VAL A 15 -40.98 -26.43 -22.27
C VAL A 15 -39.52 -26.02 -22.34
N VAL A 16 -39.08 -25.45 -23.47
CA VAL A 16 -37.71 -24.95 -23.63
C VAL A 16 -37.43 -23.82 -22.63
N PHE A 17 -38.35 -22.87 -22.46
CA PHE A 17 -38.21 -21.80 -21.46
C PHE A 17 -38.12 -22.34 -20.03
N SER A 18 -38.87 -23.39 -19.71
CA SER A 18 -38.83 -24.03 -18.39
C SER A 18 -37.50 -24.72 -18.11
N ILE A 19 -36.87 -25.32 -19.12
CA ILE A 19 -35.53 -25.95 -18.98
C ILE A 19 -34.46 -24.87 -18.77
N PHE A 20 -34.54 -23.75 -19.48
CA PHE A 20 -33.63 -22.62 -19.29
C PHE A 20 -33.80 -21.94 -17.92
N ALA A 21 -35.03 -21.88 -17.38
CA ALA A 21 -35.29 -21.31 -16.06
C ALA A 21 -34.71 -22.13 -14.89
N LEU A 22 -34.49 -23.44 -15.07
CA LEU A 22 -33.94 -24.33 -14.03
C LEU A 22 -32.41 -24.37 -14.01
N SER A 23 -31.73 -23.71 -14.96
CA SER A 23 -30.27 -23.84 -15.15
C SER A 23 -29.43 -22.74 -14.47
N VAL A 24 -30.01 -21.93 -13.57
CA VAL A 24 -29.29 -20.86 -12.87
C VAL A 24 -29.13 -21.24 -11.40
N GLN A 25 -28.04 -21.92 -11.07
CA GLN A 25 -27.48 -21.92 -9.71
C GLN A 25 -26.14 -21.21 -9.77
N ALA A 26 -26.10 -20.00 -9.21
CA ALA A 26 -24.84 -19.34 -8.91
C ALA A 26 -24.32 -19.96 -7.60
N ASP A 27 -23.26 -20.77 -7.70
CA ASP A 27 -22.52 -21.25 -6.53
C ASP A 27 -21.69 -20.09 -5.98
N VAL A 28 -22.34 -19.25 -5.18
CA VAL A 28 -21.69 -18.18 -4.43
C VAL A 28 -21.41 -18.74 -3.05
N THR A 29 -20.19 -19.22 -2.84
CA THR A 29 -19.71 -19.63 -1.52
C THR A 29 -19.63 -18.39 -0.63
N GLU A 30 -20.64 -18.18 0.20
CA GLU A 30 -20.66 -17.10 1.19
C GLU A 30 -19.69 -17.44 2.35
N PRO A 31 -18.96 -16.45 2.90
CA PRO A 31 -18.13 -16.66 4.09
C PRO A 31 -18.98 -17.22 5.24
N GLY A 32 -18.55 -18.33 5.85
CA GLY A 32 -19.29 -19.05 6.88
C GLY A 32 -20.33 -20.07 6.37
N SER A 33 -20.43 -20.32 5.07
CA SER A 33 -21.24 -21.40 4.50
C SER A 33 -20.63 -22.78 4.74
N GLU A 34 -21.40 -23.85 4.54
CA GLU A 34 -20.89 -25.23 4.69
C GLU A 34 -19.75 -25.57 3.71
N SER A 35 -19.66 -24.84 2.60
CA SER A 35 -18.59 -24.95 1.61
C SER A 35 -17.36 -24.11 1.96
N ASP A 36 -17.39 -23.30 3.03
CA ASP A 36 -16.27 -22.44 3.45
C ASP A 36 -15.19 -23.26 4.18
N PRO A 37 -13.94 -23.34 3.66
CA PRO A 37 -12.89 -24.13 4.28
C PRO A 37 -12.47 -23.58 5.65
N LEU A 38 -12.49 -24.45 6.65
CA LEU A 38 -11.97 -24.14 7.99
C LEU A 38 -10.44 -24.03 7.97
N VAL A 39 -9.91 -22.95 8.55
CA VAL A 39 -8.46 -22.74 8.75
C VAL A 39 -8.12 -22.64 10.24
N THR A 40 -6.91 -23.08 10.60
CA THR A 40 -6.44 -23.03 12.00
C THR A 40 -5.92 -21.64 12.36
N LYS A 41 -6.01 -21.27 13.64
CA LYS A 41 -5.42 -20.02 14.16
C LYS A 41 -3.94 -19.88 13.77
N SER A 42 -3.15 -20.95 13.89
CA SER A 42 -1.73 -20.95 13.53
C SER A 42 -1.47 -20.69 12.05
N TYR A 43 -2.38 -21.10 11.16
CA TYR A 43 -2.27 -20.79 9.73
C TYR A 43 -2.50 -19.30 9.48
N VAL A 44 -3.53 -18.71 10.09
CA VAL A 44 -3.82 -17.27 9.99
C VAL A 44 -2.67 -16.45 10.56
N ASP A 45 -2.18 -16.79 11.75
CA ASP A 45 -1.06 -16.12 12.39
C ASP A 45 0.21 -16.20 11.53
N LYS A 46 0.50 -17.37 10.93
CA LYS A 46 1.63 -17.56 10.01
C LYS A 46 1.51 -16.70 8.77
N VAL A 47 0.33 -16.67 8.14
CA VAL A 47 0.08 -15.85 6.95
C VAL A 47 0.23 -14.37 7.29
N LEU A 48 -0.31 -13.92 8.44
CA LEU A 48 -0.16 -12.55 8.90
C LEU A 48 1.30 -12.19 9.21
N SER A 49 2.04 -13.09 9.84
CA SER A 49 3.48 -12.90 10.10
C SER A 49 4.27 -12.77 8.80
N ASN A 50 3.99 -13.63 7.82
CA ASN A 50 4.64 -13.57 6.51
C ASN A 50 4.29 -12.29 5.75
N LEU A 51 3.05 -11.83 5.85
CA LEU A 51 2.59 -10.56 5.27
C LEU A 51 3.30 -9.37 5.91
N LYS A 52 3.39 -9.33 7.25
CA LYS A 52 4.15 -8.31 7.97
C LYS A 52 5.60 -8.30 7.51
N GLN A 53 6.24 -9.46 7.51
CA GLN A 53 7.62 -9.59 7.04
C GLN A 53 7.78 -9.13 5.58
N TYR A 54 6.85 -9.47 4.68
CA TYR A 54 6.89 -9.06 3.27
C TYR A 54 6.70 -7.54 3.09
N VAL A 55 5.85 -6.93 3.89
CA VAL A 55 5.64 -5.47 3.92
C VAL A 55 6.87 -4.77 4.48
N ASP A 56 7.41 -5.27 5.60
CA ASP A 56 8.63 -4.74 6.23
C ASP A 56 9.87 -4.96 5.34
N SER A 57 9.88 -6.04 4.54
CA SER A 57 10.98 -6.40 3.62
C SER A 57 10.80 -5.85 2.21
N LYS A 58 9.80 -5.00 1.97
CA LYS A 58 9.73 -4.22 0.74
C LYS A 58 10.36 -2.86 1.03
N PRO A 59 11.69 -2.70 0.89
CA PRO A 59 12.25 -1.36 0.78
C PRO A 59 11.52 -0.72 -0.40
N GLY A 60 11.02 0.51 -0.22
CA GLY A 60 10.29 1.26 -1.23
C GLY A 60 11.15 1.60 -2.44
N SER A 61 11.63 0.60 -3.18
CA SER A 61 12.40 0.76 -4.41
C SER A 61 11.43 1.00 -5.56
N SER A 62 10.60 2.03 -5.46
CA SER A 62 9.75 2.49 -6.55
C SER A 62 10.54 3.47 -7.42
N SER A 63 10.52 3.25 -8.74
CA SER A 63 11.05 4.21 -9.72
C SER A 63 10.18 5.48 -9.84
N GLY A 64 9.21 5.66 -8.94
CA GLY A 64 8.24 6.74 -8.94
C GLY A 64 8.04 7.29 -7.53
N TRP A 65 7.24 8.36 -7.42
CA TRP A 65 6.97 8.98 -6.13
C TRP A 65 5.86 8.23 -5.39
N GLU A 66 6.04 8.03 -4.09
CA GLU A 66 5.06 7.42 -3.20
C GLU A 66 4.81 8.27 -1.95
N ILE A 67 3.63 8.12 -1.37
CA ILE A 67 3.22 8.84 -0.16
C ILE A 67 3.46 7.94 1.04
N VAL A 68 4.20 8.45 2.02
CA VAL A 68 4.47 7.77 3.28
C VAL A 68 3.83 8.54 4.42
N TYR A 69 3.08 7.83 5.27
CA TYR A 69 2.47 8.36 6.48
C TYR A 69 3.30 7.92 7.68
N MET A 70 3.61 8.84 8.58
CA MET A 70 4.39 8.57 9.78
C MET A 70 3.73 9.12 11.04
N GLU A 71 3.77 8.32 12.09
CA GLU A 71 3.40 8.67 13.45
C GLU A 71 4.58 9.28 14.21
N GLN A 72 4.30 9.99 15.31
CA GLN A 72 5.34 10.60 16.13
C GLN A 72 6.35 9.56 16.61
N GLY A 73 7.63 9.89 16.48
CA GLY A 73 8.75 9.06 16.91
C GLY A 73 9.27 8.11 15.83
N GLN A 74 8.53 7.86 14.76
CA GLN A 74 9.04 7.06 13.64
C GLN A 74 10.14 7.82 12.89
N SER A 75 11.13 7.08 12.39
CA SER A 75 12.18 7.59 11.52
C SER A 75 12.13 6.87 10.18
N LEU A 76 12.13 7.62 9.09
CA LEU A 76 12.35 7.13 7.74
C LEU A 76 13.83 7.31 7.43
N ILE A 77 14.53 6.22 7.18
CA ILE A 77 15.94 6.19 6.79
C ILE A 77 15.99 5.86 5.30
N GLY A 78 16.58 6.75 4.51
CA GLY A 78 16.70 6.55 3.06
C GLY A 78 18.07 5.98 2.69
N ASP A 79 18.09 5.19 1.61
CA ASP A 79 19.34 4.77 0.98
C ASP A 79 19.96 5.95 0.19
N LYS A 80 21.19 5.77 -0.31
CA LYS A 80 21.85 6.75 -1.18
C LYS A 80 20.96 7.12 -2.38
N GLY A 81 20.69 8.41 -2.52
CA GLY A 81 19.94 8.98 -3.63
C GLY A 81 18.43 9.05 -3.40
N THR A 82 17.95 8.64 -2.23
CA THR A 82 16.54 8.79 -1.87
C THR A 82 16.16 10.26 -1.77
N GLU A 83 15.05 10.60 -2.38
CA GLU A 83 14.48 11.95 -2.43
C GLU A 83 13.29 12.04 -1.49
N ILE A 84 13.25 13.06 -0.65
CA ILE A 84 12.27 13.24 0.43
C ILE A 84 11.67 14.64 0.34
N ILE A 85 10.34 14.74 0.38
CA ILE A 85 9.62 16.00 0.50
C ILE A 85 8.62 15.89 1.65
N LEU A 86 8.75 16.75 2.66
CA LEU A 86 7.73 16.88 3.71
C LEU A 86 6.51 17.62 3.17
N ARG A 87 5.36 16.95 3.11
CA ARG A 87 4.09 17.50 2.58
C ARG A 87 3.12 17.94 3.66
N SER A 88 3.24 17.39 4.87
CA SER A 88 2.45 17.76 6.05
C SER A 88 3.17 17.33 7.33
N GLY A 89 2.83 17.95 8.46
CA GLY A 89 3.38 17.63 9.77
C GLY A 89 4.69 18.34 10.08
N ILE A 90 5.37 17.87 11.12
CA ILE A 90 6.67 18.38 11.59
C ILE A 90 7.65 17.21 11.60
N ALA A 91 8.78 17.38 10.94
CA ALA A 91 9.85 16.39 10.94
C ALA A 91 11.22 17.06 11.14
N THR A 92 12.15 16.34 11.73
CA THR A 92 13.56 16.73 11.89
C THR A 92 14.47 15.80 11.11
N VAL A 93 15.67 16.24 10.77
CA VAL A 93 16.67 15.38 10.12
C VAL A 93 17.25 14.38 11.12
N VAL A 94 17.47 13.16 10.65
CA VAL A 94 18.29 12.12 11.28
C VAL A 94 19.58 11.99 10.47
N ASP A 95 20.73 12.14 11.12
CA ASP A 95 22.06 11.90 10.52
C ASP A 95 23.02 11.31 11.57
N GLU A 96 23.70 10.22 11.22
CA GLU A 96 24.77 9.59 12.01
C GLU A 96 26.18 9.89 11.46
N GLY A 97 26.26 10.53 10.29
CA GLY A 97 27.50 10.91 9.61
C GLY A 97 27.92 12.37 9.84
N ASN A 98 28.94 12.80 9.08
CA ASN A 98 29.32 14.20 9.00
C ASN A 98 28.57 14.89 7.85
N GLY A 99 27.80 15.94 8.14
CA GLY A 99 27.03 16.72 7.16
C GLY A 99 25.54 16.71 7.48
N GLY A 100 24.71 16.42 6.47
CA GLY A 100 23.26 16.33 6.61
C GLY A 100 22.55 15.83 5.35
N LEU A 101 21.25 16.09 5.26
CA LEU A 101 20.50 15.95 4.01
C LEU A 101 20.73 17.17 3.13
N ALA A 102 20.95 16.96 1.83
CA ALA A 102 21.10 18.06 0.89
C ALA A 102 19.71 18.64 0.56
N ASP A 103 19.44 19.87 0.99
CA ASP A 103 18.25 20.61 0.60
C ASP A 103 18.51 21.33 -0.73
N ILE A 104 17.91 20.82 -1.80
CA ILE A 104 18.06 21.35 -3.16
C ILE A 104 17.27 22.65 -3.35
N THR A 105 16.23 22.86 -2.55
CA THR A 105 15.37 24.04 -2.63
C THR A 105 16.06 25.26 -2.00
N GLU A 106 16.68 25.12 -0.83
CA GLU A 106 17.45 26.20 -0.18
C GLU A 106 18.93 26.22 -0.54
N GLY A 107 19.48 25.13 -1.09
CA GLY A 107 20.89 25.05 -1.46
C GLY A 107 21.83 24.92 -0.27
N LYS A 108 21.43 24.19 0.77
CA LYS A 108 22.24 23.96 1.99
C LYS A 108 22.11 22.52 2.49
N ASP A 109 23.04 22.09 3.32
CA ASP A 109 22.87 20.86 4.09
C ASP A 109 22.04 21.14 5.35
N ILE A 110 21.03 20.31 5.60
CA ILE A 110 20.25 20.32 6.85
C ILE A 110 20.76 19.19 7.72
N ILE A 111 21.33 19.53 8.88
CA ILE A 111 22.06 18.61 9.76
C ILE A 111 21.13 17.95 10.80
N ASN A 112 21.65 16.95 11.52
CA ASN A 112 20.91 16.19 12.53
C ASN A 112 20.13 17.09 13.52
N GLY A 113 18.84 16.81 13.70
CA GLY A 113 17.95 17.53 14.61
C GLY A 113 17.39 18.85 14.08
N GLU A 114 17.85 19.36 12.94
CA GLU A 114 17.24 20.53 12.32
C GLU A 114 15.87 20.20 11.70
N ASN A 115 14.99 21.20 11.68
CA ASN A 115 13.66 21.06 11.11
C ASN A 115 13.72 20.91 9.58
N VAL A 116 12.93 19.96 9.07
CA VAL A 116 12.65 19.82 7.64
C VAL A 116 11.58 20.82 7.24
N MET A 117 11.91 21.74 6.34
CA MET A 117 10.92 22.65 5.77
C MET A 117 9.98 21.92 4.82
N GLN A 118 8.70 22.29 4.85
CA GLN A 118 7.70 21.70 3.97
C GLN A 118 7.97 22.06 2.51
N ASN A 119 7.73 21.10 1.62
CA ASN A 119 7.85 21.24 0.16
C ASN A 119 9.28 21.42 -0.37
N HIS A 120 10.29 21.27 0.48
CA HIS A 120 11.68 21.26 0.05
C HIS A 120 12.06 19.87 -0.45
N LEU A 121 12.87 19.82 -1.52
CA LEU A 121 13.43 18.58 -2.02
C LEU A 121 14.72 18.27 -1.26
N LEU A 122 14.67 17.26 -0.40
CA LEU A 122 15.83 16.74 0.30
C LEU A 122 16.37 15.51 -0.41
N ILE A 123 17.70 15.41 -0.51
CA ILE A 123 18.39 14.23 -1.04
C ILE A 123 19.25 13.60 0.05
N VAL A 124 19.10 12.29 0.22
CA VAL A 124 19.98 11.46 1.04
C VAL A 124 21.30 11.24 0.27
N PRO A 125 22.43 11.85 0.68
CA PRO A 125 23.64 11.83 -0.15
C PRO A 125 24.39 10.48 -0.11
N ARG A 126 24.22 9.71 0.96
CA ARG A 126 24.94 8.47 1.25
C ARG A 126 24.04 7.49 2.00
N ASP A 127 24.41 6.22 1.93
CA ASP A 127 23.77 5.13 2.64
C ASP A 127 24.48 4.92 3.98
N ASP A 128 24.23 5.84 4.93
CA ASP A 128 24.90 5.93 6.23
C ASP A 128 23.93 6.26 7.38
N GLY A 129 22.64 5.90 7.24
CA GLY A 129 21.64 6.06 8.29
C GLY A 129 20.90 7.41 8.28
N ARG A 130 20.97 8.15 7.17
CA ARG A 130 20.33 9.46 7.01
C ARG A 130 18.84 9.38 6.68
N GLY A 131 18.09 10.38 7.16
CA GLY A 131 16.68 10.50 6.83
C GLY A 131 15.95 11.51 7.67
N VAL A 132 14.68 11.26 7.98
CA VAL A 132 13.82 12.18 8.71
C VAL A 132 13.06 11.48 9.82
N LYS A 133 12.87 12.17 10.94
CA LYS A 133 12.08 11.71 12.08
C LYS A 133 10.80 12.53 12.21
N ALA A 134 9.69 11.84 12.42
CA ALA A 134 8.41 12.48 12.66
C ALA A 134 8.32 13.00 14.11
N GLU A 135 8.09 14.31 14.26
CA GLU A 135 7.93 14.96 15.58
C GLU A 135 6.47 15.04 16.02
N ASN A 136 5.51 14.75 15.13
CA ASN A 136 4.08 14.65 15.45
C ASN A 136 3.36 13.55 14.65
N ASN A 137 2.11 13.24 15.02
CA ASN A 137 1.34 12.10 14.46
C ASN A 137 0.80 12.31 13.04
N ASN A 138 1.08 13.44 12.38
CA ASN A 138 0.47 13.82 11.10
C ASN A 138 1.55 14.12 10.04
N VAL A 139 2.65 13.38 10.06
CA VAL A 139 3.72 13.53 9.09
C VAL A 139 3.37 12.79 7.82
N ILE A 140 3.41 13.52 6.70
CA ILE A 140 3.20 12.97 5.37
C ILE A 140 4.41 13.34 4.52
N LEU A 141 5.06 12.33 3.96
CA LEU A 141 6.20 12.48 3.07
C LEU A 141 5.82 12.07 1.66
N LEU A 142 6.40 12.74 0.67
CA LEU A 142 6.51 12.23 -0.69
C LEU A 142 7.94 11.75 -0.89
N ILE A 143 8.09 10.46 -1.22
CA ILE A 143 9.38 9.76 -1.27
C ILE A 143 9.61 9.19 -2.66
N LYS A 144 10.84 9.24 -3.16
CA LYS A 144 11.29 8.47 -4.33
C LYS A 144 12.62 7.80 -4.01
N GLY A 145 12.72 6.51 -4.30
CA GLY A 145 13.90 5.70 -3.96
C GLY A 145 13.74 4.93 -2.65
N SER A 146 14.67 4.01 -2.40
CA SER A 146 14.60 3.04 -1.30
C SER A 146 14.68 3.68 0.08
N TYR A 147 13.89 3.17 1.01
CA TYR A 147 13.94 3.58 2.41
C TYR A 147 13.45 2.45 3.32
N THR A 148 13.72 2.62 4.62
CA THR A 148 13.20 1.80 5.71
C THR A 148 12.57 2.71 6.77
N ILE A 149 11.48 2.25 7.40
CA ILE A 149 10.87 2.95 8.54
C ILE A 149 11.23 2.19 9.82
N ILE A 150 11.76 2.90 10.80
CA ILE A 150 12.09 2.39 12.13
C ILE A 150 11.34 3.19 13.22
N LYS A 151 11.25 2.62 14.42
CA LYS A 151 10.60 3.21 15.59
C LYS A 151 11.55 3.34 16.75
#